data_AF-A0A1V1PMP9-F1
#
_entry.id   AF-A0A1V1PMP9-F1
#
_cell.length_a   1.000
_cell.length_b   1.000
_cell.length_c   1.000
_cell.angle_alpha   90.00
_cell.angle_beta   90.00
_cell.angle_gamma   90.00
#
_symmetry.space_group_name_H-M   'P 1'
#
loop_
_entity.id
_entity.type
_entity.pdbx_description
1 polymer ?
#
loop_
_entity_poly.entity_id
_entity_poly.type
_entity_poly.pdbx_seq_one_letter_code
_entity_poly.pdbx_strand_id
1 'polypeptide(L)' 'MSTFVIYSIGYVILLAGLIYGAVLLNVPTQWIVVGGLVMLGLGIAMGVGKTRQKDTPEQ' A
#
# COMPACT_ATOMS: atom_id res chain seq x y z
N MET A 1 12.85 -8.59 -14.01
CA MET A 1 12.54 -7.89 -12.75
C MET A 1 11.05 -7.68 -12.69
N SER A 2 10.35 -8.48 -11.89
CA SER A 2 8.88 -8.51 -11.89
C SER A 2 8.33 -7.14 -11.49
N THR A 3 7.62 -6.47 -12.39
CA THR A 3 6.95 -5.17 -12.19
C THR A 3 6.15 -5.08 -10.89
N PHE A 4 5.64 -6.23 -10.43
CA PHE A 4 4.99 -6.39 -9.12
C PHE A 4 5.86 -5.90 -7.95
N VAL A 5 7.15 -6.26 -7.93
CA VAL A 5 8.08 -5.89 -6.86
C VAL A 5 8.30 -4.38 -6.83
N ILE A 6 8.42 -3.74 -8.01
CA ILE A 6 8.60 -2.28 -8.12
C ILE A 6 7.33 -1.55 -7.63
N TYR A 7 6.15 -2.07 -7.95
CA TYR A 7 4.87 -1.53 -7.47
C TYR A 7 4.73 -1.68 -5.95
N SER A 8 5.06 -2.86 -5.39
CA SER A 8 5.06 -3.08 -3.95
C SER A 8 6.02 -2.16 -3.21
N ILE A 9 7.22 -1.95 -3.75
CA ILE A 9 8.21 -1.01 -3.19
C ILE A 9 7.65 0.43 -3.23
N GLY A 10 7.09 0.86 -4.36
CA GLY A 10 6.47 2.18 -4.47
C GLY A 10 5.31 2.38 -3.48
N TYR A 11 4.53 1.33 -3.23
CA TYR A 11 3.46 1.34 -2.25
C TYR A 11 3.98 1.50 -0.81
N VAL A 12 5.02 0.76 -0.44
CA VAL A 12 5.65 0.87 0.89
C VAL A 12 6.22 2.28 1.10
N ILE A 13 6.84 2.87 0.07
CA ILE A 13 7.35 4.24 0.13
C ILE A 13 6.20 5.25 0.32
N LEU A 14 5.09 5.09 -0.39
CA LEU A 14 3.88 5.91 -0.21
C LEU A 14 3.34 5.83 1.23
N LEU A 15 3.27 4.61 1.77
CA LEU A 15 2.76 4.35 3.12
C LEU A 15 3.68 4.96 4.19
N ALA A 16 4.99 4.81 4.03
CA ALA A 16 5.99 5.43 4.91
C ALA A 16 5.94 6.97 4.85
N GLY A 17 5.78 7.54 3.65
CA GLY A 17 5.63 8.99 3.45
C GLY A 17 4.37 9.56 4.11
N LEU A 18 3.24 8.86 4.01
CA LEU A 18 2.00 9.28 4.67
C LEU A 18 2.14 9.26 6.19
N ILE A 19 2.71 8.19 6.75
CA ILE A 19 2.96 8.09 8.20
C ILE A 19 3.88 9.21 8.65
N TYR A 20 4.98 9.45 7.93
CA TYR A 20 5.93 10.52 8.26
C TYR A 20 5.30 11.92 8.19
N GLY A 21 4.47 12.19 7.18
CA GLY A 21 3.71 13.43 7.07
C GLY A 21 2.74 13.62 8.23
N ALA A 22 2.03 12.55 8.63
CA ALA A 22 1.10 12.60 9.77
C ALA A 22 1.83 12.83 11.10
N VAL A 23 3.03 12.25 11.28
CA VAL A 23 3.90 12.53 12.43
C VAL A 23 4.33 13.99 12.45
N LEU A 24 4.73 14.56 11.30
CA LEU A 24 5.16 15.96 11.20
C LEU A 24 4.01 16.94 11.49
N LEU A 25 2.80 16.58 11.09
CA LEU A 25 1.56 17.31 11.40
C LEU A 25 1.13 17.20 12.87
N ASN A 26 1.89 16.50 13.72
CA ASN A 26 1.55 16.24 15.13
C ASN A 26 0.15 15.60 15.30
N VAL A 27 -0.26 14.78 14.33
CA VAL A 27 -1.50 14.03 14.43
C VAL A 27 -1.38 13.05 15.61
N PRO A 28 -2.43 12.87 16.43
CA PRO A 28 -2.38 11.92 17.54
C PRO A 28 -1.98 10.52 17.05
N THR A 29 -1.04 9.88 17.74
CA THR A 29 -0.47 8.58 17.35
C THR A 29 -1.53 7.52 17.08
N GLN A 30 -2.64 7.55 17.84
CA GLN A 30 -3.78 6.64 17.64
C GLN A 30 -4.38 6.76 16.22
N TRP A 31 -4.49 7.97 15.67
CA TRP A 31 -4.98 8.20 14.31
C TRP A 31 -3.96 7.80 13.24
N ILE A 32 -2.66 7.95 13.52
CA ILE A 32 -1.59 7.48 12.63
C ILE A 32 -1.64 5.95 12.51
N VAL A 33 -1.85 5.24 13.63
CA VAL A 33 -2.01 3.78 13.64
C VAL A 33 -3.26 3.34 12.88
N VAL A 34 -4.40 4.00 13.11
CA VAL A 34 -5.64 3.73 12.36
C VAL A 34 -5.44 3.95 10.86
N GLY A 35 -4.87 5.09 10.46
CA GLY A 35 -4.58 5.41 9.06
C GLY A 35 -3.58 4.43 8.42
N GLY A 36 -2.53 4.05 9.16
CA GLY A 36 -1.56 3.05 8.73
C GLY A 36 -2.17 1.67 8.53
N LEU A 37 -3.09 1.25 9.41
CA LEU A 37 -3.78 -0.04 9.30
C LEU A 37 -4.72 -0.07 8.08
N VAL A 38 -5.47 1.01 7.84
CA VAL A 38 -6.33 1.15 6.66
C VAL A 38 -5.49 1.13 5.37
N MET A 39 -4.38 1.87 5.34
CA MET A 39 -3.45 1.82 4.20
C MET A 39 -2.82 0.44 4.02
N LEU A 40 -2.47 -0.27 5.08
CA LEU A 40 -1.97 -1.65 4.93
C LEU A 40 -3.00 -2.55 4.26
N GLY A 41 -4.27 -2.47 4.67
CA GLY A 41 -5.36 -3.23 4.05
C GLY A 41 -5.55 -2.88 2.57
N LEU A 42 -5.52 -1.60 2.22
CA LEU A 42 -5.59 -1.15 0.83
C LEU A 42 -4.43 -1.64 -0.03
N GLY A 43 -3.22 -1.66 0.54
CA GLY A 43 -2.01 -2.13 -0.15
C GLY A 43 -2.05 -3.60 -0.47
N ILE A 44 -2.52 -4.39 0.50
CA ILE A 44 -2.77 -5.81 0.30
C ILE A 44 -3.83 -5.97 -0.77
N ALA A 45 -5.00 -5.32 -0.67
CA ALA A 45 -6.09 -5.41 -1.64
C ALA A 45 -5.66 -5.07 -3.08
N MET A 46 -4.89 -4.00 -3.29
CA MET A 46 -4.30 -3.64 -4.59
C MET A 46 -3.30 -4.70 -5.07
N GLY A 47 -2.48 -5.24 -4.16
CA GLY A 47 -1.56 -6.33 -4.45
C GLY A 47 -2.27 -7.59 -4.91
N VAL A 48 -3.33 -8.02 -4.22
CA VAL A 48 -4.08 -9.24 -4.58
C VAL A 48 -4.84 -9.08 -5.89
N GLY A 49 -5.41 -7.90 -6.15
CA GLY A 49 -6.08 -7.57 -7.40
C GLY A 49 -5.16 -7.71 -8.61
N LYS A 50 -3.89 -7.33 -8.48
CA LYS A 50 -2.90 -7.50 -9.55
C LYS A 50 -2.48 -8.96 -9.76
N THR A 51 -2.48 -9.77 -8.70
CA THR A 51 -2.19 -11.22 -8.82
C THR A 51 -3.35 -12.05 -9.37
N ARG A 52 -4.61 -11.58 -9.26
CA ARG A 52 -5.80 -12.23 -9.83
C ARG A 52 -5.97 -12.03 -11.34
N GLN A 53 -5.22 -11.11 -11.96
CA GLN A 53 -5.34 -10.81 -13.40
C GLN A 53 -4.53 -11.74 -14.31
N LYS A 54 -3.99 -12.85 -13.78
CA LYS A 54 -3.23 -13.85 -14.56
C LYS A 54 -4.08 -15.01 -15.08
N ASP A 55 -5.41 -14.93 -14.98
CA ASP A 55 -6.32 -15.87 -15.65
C ASP A 55 -7.14 -15.14 -16.71
N THR A 56 -6.48 -14.55 -17.71
CA THR A 56 -7.11 -14.39 -19.03
C THR A 56 -6.73 -15.64 -19.82
N PRO A 57 -7.62 -16.64 -19.97
CA PRO A 57 -7.41 -17.68 -20.95
C PRO A 57 -7.31 -17.00 -22.33
N GLU A 58 -6.26 -17.33 -23.08
CA GLU A 58 -6.15 -17.00 -24.50
C GLU A 58 -7.44 -17.40 -25.21
N GLN A 59 -8.16 -16.44 -25.79
CA GLN A 59 -8.97 -16.60 -27.00
C GLN A 59 -8.93 -15.29 -27.80
#